data_AF-A0A0U1QL13-F1
#
_entry.id   AF-A0A0U1QL13-F1
#
_cell.length_a   1.000
_cell.length_b   1.000
_cell.length_c   1.000
_cell.angle_alpha   90.00
_cell.angle_beta   90.00
_cell.angle_gamma   90.00
#
_symmetry.space_group_name_H-M   'P 1'
#
loop_
_entity.id
_entity.type
_entity.pdbx_description
1 polymer ?
#
loop_
_entity_poly.entity_id
_entity_poly.type
_entity_poly.pdbx_seq_one_letter_code
_entity_poly.pdbx_strand_id
1 'polypeptide(L)' 'MILVRCIKNVYGEAVDIPFDFMEARLLFKVNNFYMADQDKEGHLMTQDEEGEPHIIADSIELLSIDSWFHQHFVLT' A
#
# COMPACT_ATOMS: atom_id res chain seq x y z
N MET A 1 14.20 -4.57 -3.22
CA MET A 1 13.51 -4.91 -1.96
C MET A 1 13.89 -3.95 -0.83
N ILE A 2 12.92 -3.23 -0.30
CA ILE A 2 13.03 -2.30 0.84
C ILE A 2 11.95 -2.62 1.87
N LEU A 3 12.19 -2.29 3.15
CA LEU A 3 11.18 -2.44 4.20
C LEU A 3 10.45 -1.11 4.40
N VAL A 4 9.13 -1.13 4.30
CA VAL A 4 8.28 0.03 4.57
C VAL A 4 7.42 -0.23 5.79
N ARG A 5 7.19 0.79 6.60
CA ARG A 5 6.25 0.73 7.72
C ARG A 5 4.98 1.45 7.35
N CYS A 6 3.85 0.78 7.51
CA CYS A 6 2.55 1.40 7.39
C CYS A 6 2.28 2.28 8.61
N ILE A 7 1.98 3.56 8.40
CA ILE A 7 1.70 4.55 9.47
C ILE A 7 0.20 4.83 9.65
N LYS A 8 -0.64 4.31 8.75
CA LYS A 8 -2.09 4.49 8.79
C LYS A 8 -2.78 3.32 8.10
N ASN A 9 -3.84 2.78 8.71
CA ASN A 9 -4.63 1.70 8.09
C ASN A 9 -5.07 2.08 6.67
N VAL A 10 -4.80 1.20 5.72
CA VAL A 10 -5.24 1.30 4.32
C VAL A 10 -6.31 0.25 4.08
N TYR A 11 -7.42 0.68 3.50
CA TYR A 11 -8.54 -0.18 3.16
C TYR A 11 -8.70 -0.22 1.64
N GLY A 12 -9.03 -1.38 1.10
CA GLY A 12 -9.32 -1.54 -0.33
C GLY A 12 -10.72 -1.02 -0.64
N GLU A 13 -10.89 -0.41 -1.82
CA GLU A 13 -12.22 -0.12 -2.36
C GLU A 13 -12.90 -1.43 -2.75
N ALA A 14 -14.15 -1.61 -2.31
CA ALA A 14 -14.92 -2.79 -2.70
C ALA A 14 -15.42 -2.61 -4.14
N VAL A 15 -15.15 -3.62 -4.97
CA VAL A 15 -15.56 -3.72 -6.38
C VAL A 15 -17.09 -3.70 -6.49
N ASP A 16 -17.71 -2.62 -6.97
CA ASP A 16 -19.10 -2.56 -7.48
C ASP A 16 -20.18 -3.39 -6.74
N ILE A 17 -20.18 -3.44 -5.40
CA ILE A 17 -21.23 -4.09 -4.60
C ILE A 17 -22.06 -3.02 -3.88
N PRO A 18 -23.40 -3.17 -3.75
CA PRO A 18 -24.26 -2.19 -3.11
C PRO A 18 -23.78 -1.84 -1.69
N PHE A 19 -23.82 -0.54 -1.38
CA PHE A 19 -23.28 0.13 -0.19
C PHE A 19 -23.62 -0.53 1.16
N ASP A 20 -24.68 -1.34 1.23
CA ASP A 20 -25.19 -1.98 2.45
C ASP A 20 -24.37 -3.21 2.93
N PHE A 21 -23.41 -3.71 2.14
CA PHE A 21 -22.58 -4.88 2.50
C PHE A 21 -21.06 -4.64 2.42
N MET A 22 -20.60 -3.41 2.21
CA MET A 22 -19.17 -3.11 2.07
C MET A 22 -18.46 -3.11 3.43
N GLU A 23 -18.00 -4.27 3.89
CA GLU A 23 -16.88 -4.29 4.83
C GLU A 23 -15.63 -3.88 4.06
N ALA A 24 -15.18 -2.64 4.24
CA ALA A 24 -13.93 -2.16 3.68
C ALA A 24 -12.79 -3.09 4.17
N ARG A 25 -12.21 -3.86 3.24
CA ARG A 25 -11.17 -4.83 3.58
C ARG A 25 -9.89 -4.09 3.98
N LEU A 26 -9.36 -4.40 5.16
CA LEU A 26 -8.07 -3.87 5.60
C LEU A 26 -6.94 -4.51 4.78
N LEU A 27 -6.25 -3.72 3.97
CA LEU A 27 -5.10 -4.17 3.17
C LEU A 27 -3.81 -4.04 3.97
N PHE A 28 -3.59 -2.86 4.56
CA PHE A 28 -2.37 -2.54 5.31
C PHE A 28 -2.72 -2.03 6.70
N LYS A 29 -2.10 -2.62 7.71
CA LYS A 29 -2.33 -2.30 9.11
C LYS A 29 -1.29 -1.31 9.61
N VAL A 30 -1.74 -0.29 10.35
CA VAL A 30 -0.86 0.65 11.04
C VAL A 30 0.14 -0.08 11.94
N ASN A 31 1.39 0.38 11.89
CA ASN A 31 2.56 -0.16 12.58
C ASN A 31 3.03 -1.55 12.11
N ASN A 32 2.42 -2.14 11.07
CA ASN A 32 2.99 -3.31 10.41
C ASN A 32 4.07 -2.88 9.41
N PHE A 33 5.01 -3.80 9.18
CA PHE A 33 6.06 -3.65 8.19
C PHE A 33 5.77 -4.54 7.00
N TYR A 34 6.03 -4.01 5.81
CA TYR A 34 5.76 -4.68 4.55
C TYR A 34 7.01 -4.64 3.67
N MET A 35 7.28 -5.74 2.97
CA MET A 35 8.38 -5.82 2.02
C MET A 35 7.90 -5.25 0.69
N ALA A 36 8.54 -4.16 0.26
CA ALA A 36 8.24 -3.53 -1.02
C ALA A 36 9.36 -3.80 -2.04
N ASP A 37 8.98 -4.01 -3.29
CA ASP A 37 9.92 -4.17 -4.40
C ASP A 37 9.48 -3.36 -5.61
N GLN A 38 10.42 -3.08 -6.50
CA GLN A 38 10.13 -2.34 -7.71
C GLN A 38 9.65 -3.29 -8.80
N ASP A 39 8.56 -2.95 -9.47
CA ASP A 39 8.13 -3.68 -10.65
C ASP A 39 8.97 -3.32 -11.89
N LYS A 40 8.61 -3.87 -13.06
CA LYS A 40 9.32 -3.62 -14.32
C LYS A 40 9.09 -2.23 -14.89
N GLU A 41 8.05 -1.53 -14.45
CA GLU A 41 7.66 -0.20 -14.91
C GLU A 41 8.22 0.90 -13.99
N GLY A 42 8.73 0.51 -12.82
CA GLY A 42 9.37 1.40 -11.85
C GLY A 42 8.50 1.68 -10.62
N HIS A 43 7.27 1.15 -10.56
CA HIS A 43 6.37 1.33 -9.44
C HIS A 43 6.87 0.56 -8.22
N LEU A 44 6.66 1.14 -7.04
CA LEU A 44 6.93 0.45 -5.79
C LEU A 44 5.69 -0.35 -5.40
N MET A 45 5.83 -1.67 -5.30
CA MET A 45 4.75 -2.56 -4.93
C MET A 45 5.05 -3.30 -3.63
N THR A 46 4.01 -3.63 -2.89
CA THR A 46 4.07 -4.49 -1.71
C THR A 46 2.92 -5.50 -1.72
N GLN A 47 2.97 -6.50 -0.86
CA GLN A 47 1.87 -7.45 -0.67
C GLN A 47 1.08 -7.15 0.60
N ASP A 48 -0.24 -7.35 0.54
CA ASP A 48 -1.10 -7.33 1.71
C ASP A 48 -1.03 -8.65 2.51
N GLU A 49 -1.84 -8.76 3.57
CA GLU A 49 -1.87 -9.94 4.44
C GLU A 49 -2.38 -11.23 3.74
N GLU A 50 -3.03 -11.12 2.59
CA GLU A 50 -3.47 -12.27 1.77
C GLU A 50 -2.46 -12.61 0.65
N GLY A 51 -1.38 -11.84 0.54
CA GLY A 51 -0.35 -12.00 -0.50
C GLY A 51 -0.70 -11.31 -1.82
N GLU A 52 -1.75 -10.47 -1.86
CA GLU A 52 -2.13 -9.74 -3.07
C GLU A 52 -1.19 -8.54 -3.28
N PRO A 53 -0.63 -8.36 -4.50
CA PRO A 53 0.26 -7.24 -4.79
C PRO A 53 -0.53 -5.94 -4.98
N HIS A 54 -0.04 -4.86 -4.36
CA HIS A 54 -0.59 -3.51 -4.50
C HIS A 54 0.53 -2.50 -4.75
N ILE A 55 0.26 -1.52 -5.61
CA ILE A 55 1.15 -0.38 -5.83
C ILE A 55 1.02 0.59 -4.66
N ILE A 56 2.15 0.99 -4.08
CA ILE A 56 2.22 1.93 -2.95
C ILE A 56 2.97 3.23 -3.26
N ALA A 57 3.65 3.30 -4.40
CA ALA A 57 4.18 4.54 -4.95
C ALA A 57 4.42 4.41 -6.46
N ASP A 58 4.29 5.50 -7.20
CA ASP A 58 4.52 5.52 -8.66
C ASP A 58 5.99 5.28 -9.02
N SER A 59 6.92 5.71 -8.16
CA SER A 59 8.35 5.45 -8.35
C SER A 59 9.13 5.55 -7.05
N ILE A 60 10.09 4.64 -6.85
CA ILE A 60 11.01 4.68 -5.72
C ILE A 60 11.84 5.98 -5.69
N GLU A 61 12.11 6.58 -6.85
CA GLU A 61 12.89 7.83 -6.97
C GLU A 61 12.06 9.05 -6.55
N LEU A 62 10.73 8.94 -6.58
CA LEU A 62 9.79 10.02 -6.31
C LEU A 62 9.08 9.87 -4.97
N LEU A 63 9.49 8.92 -4.11
CA LEU A 63 8.90 8.73 -2.78
C LEU A 63 8.82 10.03 -1.99
N SER A 64 9.86 10.87 -2.09
CA SER A 64 9.95 12.18 -1.40
C SER A 64 8.87 13.21 -1.78
N ILE A 65 8.17 13.01 -2.90
CA ILE A 65 7.06 13.86 -3.34
C ILE A 65 5.73 13.10 -3.44
N ASP A 66 5.75 11.77 -3.28
CA ASP A 66 4.56 10.93 -3.34
C ASP A 66 3.70 11.17 -2.09
N SER A 67 2.59 11.87 -2.29
CA SER A 67 1.68 12.24 -1.22
C SER A 67 0.93 11.03 -0.69
N TRP A 68 0.63 10.04 -1.54
CA TRP A 68 -0.09 8.84 -1.11
C TRP A 68 0.82 7.97 -0.26
N PHE A 69 2.07 7.77 -0.69
CA PHE A 69 3.07 7.04 0.07
C PHE A 69 3.26 7.67 1.45
N HIS A 70 3.55 8.97 1.54
CA HIS A 70 3.79 9.61 2.85
C HIS A 70 2.58 9.65 3.80
N GLN A 71 1.36 9.56 3.27
CA GLN A 71 0.17 9.50 4.11
C GLN A 71 -0.03 8.13 4.76
N HIS A 72 0.52 7.07 4.17
CA HIS A 72 0.23 5.69 4.54
C HIS A 72 1.47 4.88 4.94
N PHE A 73 2.66 5.26 4.47
CA PHE A 73 3.92 4.55 4.63
C PHE A 73 5.11 5.47 4.92
N VAL A 74 6.14 4.90 5.56
CA VAL A 74 7.47 5.51 5.72
C VAL A 74 8.56 4.46 5.48
N LEU A 75 9.72 4.92 5.02
CA LEU A 75 10.93 4.08 4.93
C LEU A 75 11.46 3.79 6.35
N THR A 76 11.91 2.56 6.58
CA THR A 76 12.56 2.12 7.83
C THR A 76 14.05 1.89 7.63
#